data_AF-A0A6B3DS28-F1
#
_entry.id   AF-A0A6B3DS28-F1
#
_cell.length_a   1.000
_cell.length_b   1.000
_cell.length_c   1.000
_cell.angle_alpha   90.00
_cell.angle_beta   90.00
_cell.angle_gamma   90.00
#
_symmetry.space_group_name_H-M   'P 1'
#
loop_
_entity.id
_entity.type
_entity.pdbx_description
1 polymer ?
#
loop_
_entity_poly.entity_id
_entity_poly.type
_entity_poly.pdbx_seq_one_letter_code
_entity_poly.pdbx_strand_id
1 'polypeptide(L)'
;MSPQPQLPPVAPSVTAELVEALSPRLRKRLDAGVAKLLARPAVRAGDTVRIAVDEETDVVLHAPEGAVTGADAIRCGCLLAPDCLHRAAAASAAPVADEAAAPVAEETAAPGETAGA
;
A
#
# COMPACT_ATOMS: atom_id res chain seq x y z
N MET A 1 -16.48 11.79 -17.14
CA MET A 1 -15.33 11.00 -16.64
C MET A 1 -15.37 11.15 -15.13
N SER A 2 -15.77 10.11 -14.40
CA SER A 2 -15.77 10.18 -12.93
C SER A 2 -14.32 10.29 -12.44
N PRO A 3 -14.02 11.17 -11.47
CA PRO A 3 -12.66 11.30 -10.94
C PRO A 3 -12.27 9.96 -10.32
N GLN A 4 -11.19 9.37 -10.81
CA GLN A 4 -10.60 8.20 -10.16
C GLN A 4 -10.15 8.61 -8.75
N PRO A 5 -10.25 7.73 -7.74
CA PRO A 5 -9.69 7.98 -6.42
C PRO A 5 -8.21 8.37 -6.53
N GLN A 6 -7.85 9.58 -6.11
CA GLN A 6 -6.44 9.99 -6.08
C GLN A 6 -5.79 9.40 -4.82
N LEU A 7 -5.46 8.11 -4.90
CA LEU A 7 -4.89 7.32 -3.82
C LEU A 7 -3.45 7.77 -3.52
N PRO A 8 -3.01 7.72 -2.25
CA PRO A 8 -1.60 7.91 -1.92
C PRO A 8 -0.76 6.74 -2.47
N PRO A 9 0.51 6.97 -2.81
CA PRO A 9 1.45 5.88 -3.09
C PRO A 9 1.55 4.90 -1.93
N VAL A 10 1.72 3.61 -2.24
CA VAL A 10 1.86 2.52 -1.25
C VAL A 10 3.17 1.78 -1.50
N ALA A 11 3.91 1.50 -0.43
CA ALA A 11 5.15 0.72 -0.49
C ALA A 11 4.86 -0.70 -1.03
N PRO A 12 5.70 -1.26 -1.93
CA PRO A 12 5.48 -2.59 -2.52
C PRO A 12 5.30 -3.69 -1.47
N SER A 13 6.08 -3.63 -0.38
CA SER A 13 6.03 -4.60 0.73
C SER A 13 4.66 -4.63 1.41
N VAL A 14 4.00 -3.48 1.57
CA VAL A 14 2.67 -3.37 2.16
C VAL A 14 1.63 -4.06 1.28
N THR A 15 1.68 -3.84 -0.04
CA THR A 15 0.77 -4.51 -0.97
C THR A 15 0.98 -6.02 -0.94
N ALA A 16 2.24 -6.48 -0.90
CA ALA A 16 2.56 -7.90 -0.82
C ALA A 16 2.00 -8.55 0.45
N GLU A 17 2.25 -7.95 1.62
CA GLU A 17 1.77 -8.43 2.92
C GLU A 17 0.24 -8.58 2.95
N LEU A 18 -0.49 -7.57 2.46
CA LEU A 18 -1.95 -7.58 2.44
C LEU A 18 -2.52 -8.67 1.52
N VAL A 19 -1.88 -8.92 0.37
CA VAL A 19 -2.30 -9.96 -0.57
C VAL A 19 -1.98 -11.36 -0.04
N GLU A 20 -0.86 -11.50 0.67
CA GLU A 20 -0.44 -12.75 1.31
C GLU A 20 -1.37 -13.15 2.45
N ALA A 21 -1.87 -12.20 3.23
CA ALA A 21 -2.83 -12.44 4.31
C ALA A 21 -4.21 -12.92 3.82
N LEU A 22 -4.56 -12.68 2.54
CA LEU A 22 -5.84 -13.13 2.00
C LEU A 22 -5.95 -14.65 1.92
N SER A 23 -7.12 -15.18 2.30
CA SER A 23 -7.49 -16.55 1.96
C SER A 23 -7.46 -16.78 0.43
N PRO A 24 -7.22 -18.02 -0.06
CA PRO A 24 -7.15 -18.31 -1.49
C PRO A 24 -8.39 -17.86 -2.27
N ARG A 25 -9.57 -17.95 -1.64
CA ARG A 25 -10.85 -17.52 -2.24
C ARG A 25 -10.91 -16.01 -2.44
N LEU A 26 -10.42 -15.22 -1.47
CA LEU A 26 -10.39 -13.76 -1.58
C LEU A 26 -9.30 -13.31 -2.55
N ARG A 27 -8.13 -13.94 -2.53
CA ARG A 27 -7.03 -13.65 -3.46
C ARG A 27 -7.46 -13.80 -4.91
N LYS A 28 -8.22 -14.86 -5.25
CA LYS A 28 -8.80 -15.07 -6.59
C LYS A 28 -9.76 -13.94 -7.03
N ARG A 29 -10.27 -13.14 -6.10
CA ARG A 29 -11.21 -12.04 -6.37
C ARG A 29 -10.53 -10.67 -6.39
N LEU A 30 -9.21 -10.59 -6.21
CA LEU A 30 -8.48 -9.33 -6.04
C LEU A 30 -8.71 -8.36 -7.19
N ASP A 31 -8.50 -8.78 -8.44
CA ASP A 31 -8.64 -7.90 -9.61
C ASP A 31 -10.06 -7.32 -9.75
N ALA A 32 -11.07 -8.16 -9.53
CA ALA A 32 -12.46 -7.72 -9.52
C ALA A 32 -12.75 -6.78 -8.33
N GLY A 33 -12.08 -6.99 -7.20
CA GLY A 33 -12.12 -6.10 -6.04
C GLY A 33 -11.52 -4.73 -6.34
N VAL A 34 -10.35 -4.67 -6.99
CA VAL A 34 -9.67 -3.44 -7.44
C VAL A 34 -10.58 -2.63 -8.35
N ALA A 35 -11.13 -3.25 -9.40
CA ALA A 35 -12.01 -2.57 -10.34
C ALA A 35 -13.28 -2.01 -9.65
N LYS A 36 -13.86 -2.76 -8.70
CA LYS A 36 -15.03 -2.29 -7.93
C LYS A 36 -14.69 -1.15 -7.00
N LEU A 37 -13.54 -1.21 -6.32
CA LEU A 37 -13.09 -0.18 -5.40
C LEU A 37 -12.83 1.15 -6.14
N LEU A 38 -12.18 1.11 -7.30
CA LEU A 38 -11.91 2.29 -8.12
C LEU A 38 -13.19 2.98 -8.66
N ALA A 39 -14.31 2.26 -8.72
CA ALA A 39 -15.61 2.82 -9.07
C ALA A 39 -16.33 3.49 -7.87
N ARG A 40 -15.76 3.44 -6.66
CA ARG A 40 -16.34 4.03 -5.45
C ARG A 40 -15.89 5.49 -5.26
N PRO A 41 -16.73 6.31 -4.61
CA PRO A 41 -16.32 7.65 -4.22
C PRO A 41 -15.19 7.58 -3.19
N ALA A 42 -14.21 8.46 -3.36
CA ALA A 42 -13.11 8.65 -2.42
C ALA A 42 -12.99 10.11 -2.02
N VAL A 43 -12.66 10.36 -0.76
CA VAL A 43 -12.46 11.68 -0.17
C VAL A 43 -11.06 11.74 0.41
N ARG A 44 -10.29 12.76 0.00
CA ARG A 44 -8.96 13.05 0.57
C ARG A 44 -9.09 14.19 1.58
N ALA A 45 -8.51 14.00 2.76
CA ALA A 45 -8.39 14.99 3.82
C ALA A 45 -6.96 14.95 4.36
N GLY A 46 -6.13 15.93 3.97
CA GLY A 46 -4.71 15.95 4.35
C GLY A 46 -3.95 14.72 3.85
N ASP A 47 -3.35 13.99 4.80
CA ASP A 47 -2.61 12.73 4.61
C ASP A 47 -3.50 11.48 4.51
N THR A 48 -4.81 11.64 4.68
CA THR A 48 -5.75 10.54 4.77
C THR A 48 -6.66 10.49 3.54
N VAL A 49 -6.86 9.30 2.98
CA VAL A 49 -7.86 9.03 1.94
C VAL A 49 -8.86 8.01 2.45
N ARG A 50 -10.15 8.32 2.31
CA ARG A 50 -11.26 7.45 2.67
C ARG A 50 -12.03 7.04 1.42
N ILE A 51 -12.34 5.76 1.28
CA ILE A 51 -13.12 5.19 0.17
C ILE A 51 -14.34 4.48 0.78
N ALA A 52 -15.55 4.87 0.37
CA ALA A 52 -16.77 4.21 0.81
C ALA A 52 -16.98 2.90 0.04
N VAL A 53 -16.87 1.77 0.73
CA VAL A 53 -17.09 0.43 0.15
C VAL A 53 -18.59 0.13 0.03
N ASP A 54 -19.33 0.50 1.06
CA ASP A 54 -20.79 0.48 1.18
C ASP A 54 -21.24 1.62 2.14
N GLU A 55 -22.49 1.57 2.62
CA GLU A 55 -23.08 2.62 3.46
C GLU A 55 -22.47 2.70 4.87
N GLU A 56 -21.92 1.60 5.38
CA GLU A 56 -21.39 1.50 6.76
C GLU A 56 -19.88 1.21 6.80
N THR A 57 -19.29 0.84 5.67
CA THR A 57 -17.91 0.40 5.56
C THR A 57 -17.06 1.36 4.76
N ASP A 58 -16.03 1.87 5.41
CA ASP A 58 -14.95 2.64 4.78
C ASP A 58 -13.64 1.84 4.74
N VAL A 59 -12.85 2.07 3.69
CA VAL A 59 -11.40 1.83 3.68
C VAL A 59 -10.69 3.17 3.84
N VAL A 60 -9.75 3.24 4.76
CA VAL A 60 -8.96 4.43 5.07
C VAL A 60 -7.49 4.14 4.84
N LEU A 61 -6.82 4.96 4.04
CA LEU A 61 -5.38 4.95 3.81
C LEU A 61 -4.78 6.19 4.47
N HIS A 62 -3.79 6.00 5.35
CA HIS A 62 -3.07 7.07 6.02
C HIS A 62 -1.62 7.13 5.54
N ALA A 63 -1.21 8.26 4.97
CA ALA A 63 0.08 8.47 4.33
C ALA A 63 0.74 9.76 4.84
N PRO A 64 1.19 9.79 6.11
CA PRO A 64 1.68 11.01 6.76
C PRO A 64 2.94 11.57 6.09
N GLU A 65 3.83 10.69 5.63
CA GLU A 65 5.05 11.03 4.90
C GLU A 65 4.83 11.05 3.37
N GLY A 66 3.59 11.22 2.93
CA GLY A 66 3.22 11.20 1.52
C GLY A 66 3.08 9.80 0.89
N ALA A 67 3.43 8.73 1.60
CA ALA A 67 3.22 7.34 1.19
C ALA A 67 2.74 6.46 2.36
N VAL A 68 2.04 5.38 2.03
CA VAL A 68 1.69 4.31 2.98
C VAL A 68 2.85 3.34 3.07
N THR A 69 3.48 3.27 4.24
CA THR A 69 4.68 2.44 4.48
C THR A 69 4.46 1.25 5.41
N GLY A 70 3.26 1.10 5.98
CA GLY A 70 2.89 -0.04 6.82
C GLY A 70 1.47 -0.55 6.55
N ALA A 71 1.25 -1.86 6.66
CA ALA A 71 -0.07 -2.46 6.45
C ALA A 71 -1.13 -1.89 7.40
N ASP A 72 -0.73 -1.55 8.63
CA ASP A 72 -1.61 -0.93 9.63
C ASP A 72 -2.12 0.46 9.22
N ALA A 73 -1.41 1.17 8.35
CA ALA A 73 -1.87 2.46 7.82
C ALA A 73 -3.03 2.32 6.81
N ILE A 74 -3.38 1.10 6.40
CA ILE A 74 -4.61 0.83 5.65
C ILE A 74 -5.60 0.14 6.59
N ARG A 75 -6.69 0.82 6.93
CA ARG A 75 -7.75 0.31 7.81
C ARG A 75 -9.02 0.08 7.02
N CYS A 76 -9.78 -0.95 7.38
CA CYS A 76 -11.10 -1.20 6.80
C CYS A 76 -12.08 -1.55 7.91
N GLY A 77 -13.28 -0.97 7.89
CA GLY A 77 -14.33 -1.23 8.87
C GLY A 77 -15.11 -2.53 8.65
N CYS A 78 -14.79 -3.31 7.61
CA CYS A 78 -15.58 -4.50 7.27
C CYS A 78 -15.35 -5.65 8.27
N LEU A 79 -16.32 -6.56 8.37
CA LEU A 79 -16.28 -7.72 9.27
C LEU A 79 -15.13 -8.70 9.01
N LEU A 80 -14.46 -8.62 7.86
CA LEU A 80 -13.32 -9.48 7.51
C LEU A 80 -11.97 -8.82 7.83
N ALA A 81 -11.95 -7.62 8.41
CA ALA A 81 -10.71 -6.98 8.81
C ALA A 81 -10.01 -7.83 9.90
N PRO A 82 -8.66 -7.88 9.91
CA PRO A 82 -7.74 -7.18 9.00
C PRO A 82 -7.61 -7.83 7.62
N ASP A 83 -7.87 -9.13 7.45
CA ASP A 83 -7.52 -9.89 6.24
C ASP A 83 -8.61 -9.84 5.15
N CYS A 84 -9.03 -8.61 4.83
CA CYS A 84 -10.13 -8.34 3.91
C CYS A 84 -9.66 -7.98 2.50
N LEU A 85 -10.49 -8.36 1.51
CA LEU A 85 -10.29 -8.00 0.10
C LEU A 85 -10.15 -6.48 -0.12
N HIS A 86 -10.84 -5.66 0.67
CA HIS A 86 -10.89 -4.21 0.47
C HIS A 86 -9.55 -3.52 0.75
N ARG A 87 -8.82 -3.92 1.81
CA ARG A 87 -7.48 -3.39 2.11
C ARG A 87 -6.49 -3.75 0.99
N ALA A 88 -6.47 -5.03 0.61
CA ALA A 88 -5.61 -5.49 -0.47
C ALA A 88 -5.95 -4.80 -1.80
N ALA A 89 -7.23 -4.67 -2.14
CA ALA A 89 -7.66 -3.94 -3.34
C ALA A 89 -7.25 -2.47 -3.33
N ALA A 90 -7.32 -1.79 -2.18
CA ALA A 90 -6.89 -0.40 -2.06
C ALA A 90 -5.38 -0.25 -2.27
N ALA A 91 -4.58 -1.15 -1.67
CA ALA A 91 -3.14 -1.17 -1.85
C ALA A 91 -2.74 -1.51 -3.30
N SER A 92 -3.40 -2.48 -3.93
CA SER A 92 -3.14 -2.87 -5.32
C SER A 92 -3.60 -1.84 -6.35
N ALA A 93 -4.57 -0.98 -6.01
CA ALA A 93 -5.05 0.10 -6.87
C ALA A 93 -4.20 1.38 -6.76
N ALA A 94 -3.43 1.52 -5.67
CA ALA A 94 -2.63 2.70 -5.41
C ALA A 94 -1.38 2.76 -6.32
N PRO A 95 -0.87 3.96 -6.61
CA PRO A 95 0.46 4.11 -7.17
C PRO A 95 1.50 3.40 -6.30
N VAL A 96 2.54 2.85 -6.91
CA VAL A 96 3.66 2.28 -6.18
C VAL A 96 4.53 3.43 -5.67
N ALA A 97 4.86 3.43 -4.37
CA ALA A 97 5.81 4.39 -3.82
C ALA A 97 7.21 4.11 -4.39
N ASP A 98 7.91 5.16 -4.80
CA ASP A 98 9.31 5.04 -5.20
C ASP A 98 10.15 4.75 -3.96
N GLU A 99 10.86 3.62 -3.98
CA GLU A 99 11.81 3.25 -2.94
C GLU A 99 13.06 4.11 -3.18
N ALA A 100 13.00 5.40 -2.82
CA ALA A 100 14.18 6.24 -2.83
C ALA A 100 15.25 5.51 -2.02
N ALA A 101 16.26 5.03 -2.74
CA ALA A 101 17.21 4.02 -2.29
C ALA A 101 17.62 4.27 -0.83
N ALA A 102 17.36 3.27 0.02
CA ALA A 102 18.04 3.21 1.31
C ALA A 102 19.53 3.48 1.05
N PRO A 103 20.18 4.41 1.77
CA PRO A 103 21.60 4.62 1.58
C PRO A 103 22.27 3.29 1.88
N VAL A 104 22.79 2.65 0.83
CA VAL A 104 23.78 1.59 1.00
C VAL A 104 24.89 2.22 1.82
N ALA A 105 25.02 1.77 3.07
CA ALA A 105 26.18 2.08 3.85
C ALA A 105 27.36 1.49 3.08
N GLU A 106 28.04 2.33 2.32
CA GLU A 106 29.28 2.01 1.65
C GLU A 106 30.29 1.77 2.77
N GLU A 107 30.39 0.51 3.20
CA GLU A 107 31.49 0.02 4.02
C GLU A 107 32.76 0.28 3.23
N THR A 108 33.40 1.41 3.54
CA THR A 108 34.70 1.81 3.04
C THR A 108 35.70 0.75 3.50
N ALA A 109 35.94 -0.24 2.65
CA ALA A 109 37.11 -1.09 2.75
C ALA A 109 38.32 -0.25 2.31
N ALA A 110 39.12 0.17 3.30
CA ALA A 110 40.36 0.89 3.11
C ALA A 110 41.36 0.11 2.23
N PRO A 111 42.19 0.77 1.40
CA PRO A 111 43.24 0.10 0.65
C PRO A 111 44.43 -0.18 1.58
N GLY A 112 44.68 -1.47 1.86
CA GLY A 112 45.90 -1.96 2.48
C GLY A 112 47.02 -2.09 1.45
N GLU A 113 47.81 -1.03 1.31
CA GLU A 113 49.09 -1.02 0.63
C GLU A 113 50.16 -1.65 1.56
N THR A 114 50.86 -2.70 1.12
CA THR A 114 52.24 -2.95 1.58
C THR A 114 53.11 -3.54 0.47
N ALA A 115 54.23 -2.86 0.25
CA ALA A 115 55.33 -3.16 -0.65
C ALA A 115 56.11 -4.44 -0.32
N GLY A 116 56.92 -4.88 -1.28
CA GLY A 116 57.58 -6.19 -1.31
C GLY A 116 58.85 -6.39 -0.49
N ALA A 117 59.41 -7.59 -0.68
CA ALA A 117 60.80 -8.01 -0.49
C ALA A 117 61.01 -9.30 -1.28
#